data_AF-A0A0E9LTZ6-F1
#
_entry.id   AF-A0A0E9LTZ6-F1
#
_cell.length_a   1.000
_cell.length_b   1.000
_cell.length_c   1.000
_cell.angle_alpha   90.00
_cell.angle_beta   90.00
_cell.angle_gamma   90.00
#
_symmetry.space_group_name_H-M   'P 1'
#
loop_
_entity.id
_entity.type
_entity.pdbx_description
1 polymer ?
#
loop_
_entity_poly.entity_id
_entity_poly.type
_entity_poly.pdbx_seq_one_letter_code
_entity_poly.pdbx_strand_id
1 'polypeptide(L)' 'MERIAIFPGSFDPFTIGHENIVTRGLKLFDQIIIAVGHNTSKHYYFSVSDRVDFIKHNLPKSPECVWSLTNRLR' A
#
# COMPACT_ATOMS: atom_id res chain seq x y z
N MET A 1 6.18 11.72 18.99
CA MET A 1 6.20 10.26 18.77
C MET A 1 5.61 10.06 17.39
N GLU A 2 6.35 9.46 16.46
CA GLU A 2 5.85 9.21 15.10
C GLU A 2 4.72 8.18 15.14
N ARG A 3 3.60 8.50 14.49
CA ARG A 3 2.43 7.65 14.35
C ARG A 3 2.51 6.92 13.02
N ILE A 4 2.89 5.64 13.09
CA ILE A 4 3.03 4.77 11.93
C ILE A 4 1.82 3.85 11.84
N ALA A 5 1.14 3.85 10.69
CA ALA A 5 0.08 2.89 10.37
C ALA A 5 0.57 1.83 9.37
N ILE A 6 0.00 0.63 9.47
CA ILE A 6 0.24 -0.48 8.54
C ILE A 6 -1.06 -0.79 7.82
N PHE A 7 -1.01 -0.83 6.48
CA PHE A 7 -2.13 -1.18 5.61
C PHE A 7 -1.80 -2.45 4.82
N PRO A 8 -2.07 -3.64 5.40
CA PRO A 8 -1.79 -4.91 4.75
C PRO A 8 -2.91 -5.32 3.79
N GLY A 9 -2.56 -5.89 2.64
CA GLY A 9 -3.53 -6.36 1.66
C GLY A 9 -2.90 -7.09 0.47
N SER A 10 -3.71 -7.83 -0.28
CA SER A 10 -3.27 -8.44 -1.56
C SER A 10 -3.16 -7.41 -2.69
N PHE A 11 -4.04 -6.40 -2.68
CA PHE A 11 -4.08 -5.32 -3.68
C PHE A 11 -4.07 -5.82 -5.14
N ASP A 12 -4.95 -6.78 -5.43
CA ASP A 12 -5.06 -7.45 -6.73
C ASP A 12 -6.41 -7.17 -7.41
N PRO A 13 -6.61 -6.01 -8.08
CA PRO A 13 -5.70 -4.87 -8.19
C PRO A 13 -5.87 -3.83 -7.06
N PHE A 14 -4.96 -2.87 -6.98
CA PHE A 14 -5.15 -1.66 -6.17
C PHE A 14 -6.27 -0.81 -6.79
N THR A 15 -7.22 -0.38 -5.97
CA THR A 15 -8.45 0.31 -6.43
C THR A 15 -8.56 1.70 -5.82
N ILE A 16 -9.44 2.54 -6.39
CA ILE A 16 -9.77 3.88 -5.86
C ILE A 16 -10.21 3.81 -4.39
N GLY A 17 -10.88 2.73 -3.97
CA GLY A 17 -11.26 2.53 -2.58
C GLY A 17 -10.04 2.42 -1.66
N HIS A 18 -9.00 1.69 -2.07
CA HIS A 18 -7.75 1.57 -1.32
C HIS A 18 -7.00 2.91 -1.26
N GLU A 19 -6.93 3.63 -2.39
CA GLU A 19 -6.35 4.97 -2.46
C GLU A 19 -7.05 5.93 -1.49
N ASN A 20 -8.38 5.89 -1.43
CA ASN A 20 -9.15 6.75 -0.54
C ASN A 20 -8.85 6.48 0.95
N ILE A 21 -8.69 5.20 1.32
CA ILE A 21 -8.32 4.79 2.67
C ILE A 21 -6.92 5.33 3.01
N VAL A 22 -5.93 5.12 2.13
CA VAL A 22 -4.57 5.62 2.34
C VAL A 22 -4.57 7.14 2.49
N THR A 23 -5.24 7.84 1.57
CA THR A 23 -5.33 9.32 1.56
C THR A 23 -5.95 9.88 2.83
N ARG A 24 -6.99 9.22 3.37
CA ARG A 24 -7.58 9.60 4.66
C ARG A 24 -6.65 9.29 5.83
N GLY A 25 -5.96 8.15 5.79
CA GLY A 25 -4.98 7.78 6.80
C GLY A 25 -3.81 8.76 6.88
N LEU A 26 -3.34 9.29 5.75
CA LEU A 26 -2.23 10.27 5.71
C LEU A 26 -2.57 11.58 6.45
N LYS A 27 -3.84 11.84 6.78
CA LYS A 27 -4.23 12.98 7.63
C LYS A 27 -4.12 12.69 9.13
N LEU A 28 -3.94 11.42 9.51
CA LEU A 28 -3.98 10.94 10.90
C LEU A 28 -2.63 10.37 11.37
N PHE A 29 -1.81 9.89 10.43
CA PHE A 29 -0.53 9.23 10.65
C PHE A 29 0.58 9.96 9.91
N ASP A 30 1.77 9.96 10.50
CA ASP A 30 2.96 10.57 9.90
C ASP A 30 3.52 9.65 8.77
N GLN A 31 3.29 8.34 8.89
CA GLN A 31 3.73 7.34 7.93
C GLN A 31 2.70 6.22 7.75
N ILE A 32 2.52 5.77 6.51
CA ILE A 32 1.72 4.57 6.17
C ILE A 32 2.57 3.54 5.43
N ILE A 33 2.67 2.35 5.99
CA ILE A 33 3.35 1.22 5.36
C ILE A 33 2.30 0.37 4.64
N ILE A 34 2.35 0.32 3.32
CA ILE A 34 1.47 -0.53 2.51
C ILE A 34 2.17 -1.87 2.31
N ALA A 35 1.59 -2.91 2.87
CA ALA A 35 2.21 -4.21 2.91
C ALA A 35 1.49 -5.16 1.94
N VAL A 36 2.15 -5.44 0.81
CA VAL A 36 1.59 -6.24 -0.28
C VAL A 36 1.84 -7.71 0.01
N GLY A 37 0.78 -8.42 0.40
CA GLY A 37 0.83 -9.85 0.66
C GLY A 37 1.05 -10.64 -0.62
N HIS A 38 2.13 -11.44 -0.65
CA HIS A 38 2.38 -12.42 -1.69
C HIS A 38 2.24 -13.83 -1.13
N ASN A 39 1.11 -14.48 -1.46
CA ASN A 39 0.91 -15.89 -1.17
C ASN A 39 1.03 -16.71 -2.45
N THR A 40 2.12 -17.46 -2.59
CA THR A 40 2.39 -18.32 -3.75
C THR A 40 1.36 -19.44 -3.94
N SER A 41 0.52 -19.74 -2.93
CA SER A 41 -0.56 -20.72 -3.07
C SER A 41 -1.87 -20.15 -3.62
N LYS A 42 -1.97 -18.83 -3.81
CA LYS A 42 -3.14 -18.17 -4.42
C LYS A 42 -2.83 -17.74 -5.84
N HIS A 43 -3.76 -18.02 -6.76
CA HIS A 43 -3.73 -17.46 -8.11
C HIS A 43 -4.10 -15.98 -8.06
N TYR A 44 -3.12 -15.12 -8.27
CA TYR A 44 -3.33 -13.68 -8.44
C TYR A 44 -3.56 -13.36 -9.92
N TYR A 45 -4.41 -12.36 -10.17
CA TYR A 45 -4.65 -11.83 -11.51
C TYR A 45 -3.44 -11.04 -12.02
N PHE A 46 -2.72 -10.37 -11.11
CA PHE A 46 -1.53 -9.60 -11.40
C PHE A 46 -0.31 -10.06 -10.60
N SER A 47 0.87 -9.95 -11.21
CA SER A 47 2.13 -10.23 -10.51
C SER A 47 2.33 -9.27 -9.34
N VAL A 48 3.19 -9.63 -8.38
CA VAL A 48 3.49 -8.72 -7.25
C VAL A 48 4.07 -7.40 -7.76
N SER A 49 4.93 -7.46 -8.79
CA SER A 49 5.50 -6.28 -9.43
C SER A 49 4.42 -5.37 -10.00
N ASP A 50 3.47 -5.93 -10.77
CA ASP A 50 2.40 -5.13 -11.38
C ASP A 50 1.54 -4.46 -10.31
N ARG A 51 1.20 -5.19 -9.24
CA ARG A 51 0.42 -4.65 -8.11
C ARG A 51 1.16 -3.53 -7.39
N VAL A 52 2.44 -3.71 -7.15
CA VAL A 52 3.31 -2.67 -6.57
C VAL A 52 3.37 -1.44 -7.48
N ASP A 53 3.44 -1.64 -8.80
CA ASP A 53 3.49 -0.54 -9.75
C ASP A 53 2.15 0.19 -9.86
N PHE A 54 1.02 -0.52 -9.77
CA PHE A 54 -0.30 0.12 -9.63
C PHE A 54 -0.36 1.00 -8.38
N ILE A 55 0.13 0.53 -7.23
CA ILE A 55 0.14 1.33 -6.00
C ILE A 55 1.01 2.58 -6.17
N LYS A 56 2.21 2.45 -6.72
CA LYS A 56 3.13 3.57 -6.94
C LYS A 56 2.56 4.64 -7.89
N HIS A 57 1.77 4.22 -8.89
CA HIS A 57 1.18 5.15 -9.87
C HIS A 57 -0.05 5.89 -9.34
N ASN A 58 -0.83 5.25 -8.48
CA ASN A 58 -2.08 5.82 -7.97
C ASN A 58 -1.90 6.62 -6.67
N LEU A 59 -0.80 6.46 -5.93
CA LEU A 59 -0.60 7.20 -4.68
C LEU A 59 0.06 8.56 -4.89
N PRO A 60 -0.40 9.60 -4.18
CA PRO A 60 0.22 10.90 -4.22
C PRO A 60 1.64 10.84 -3.63
N LYS A 61 2.59 11.49 -4.31
CA LYS A 61 3.92 11.79 -3.78
C LYS A 61 3.84 13.11 -3.03
N SER A 62 3.37 13.08 -1.79
CA SER A 62 3.32 14.29 -0.95
C SER A 62 4.61 14.41 -0.12
N PRO A 63 5.24 15.60 -0.04
CA PRO A 63 6.40 15.81 0.83
C PRO A 63 6.06 15.71 2.32
N GLU A 64 4.78 15.89 2.69
CA GLU A 64 4.34 15.92 4.09
C GLU A 64 4.00 14.53 4.65
N CYS A 65 3.97 13.49 3.80
CA CYS A 65 3.50 12.18 4.23
C CYS A 65 4.22 11.07 3.49
N VAL A 66 5.01 10.29 4.24
CA VAL A 66 5.86 9.24 3.71
C VAL A 66 5.09 7.93 3.69
N TRP A 67 5.02 7.28 2.53
CA TRP A 67 4.55 5.90 2.43
C TRP A 67 5.68 4.99 1.96
N SER A 68 5.67 3.74 2.42
CA SER A 68 6.66 2.73 2.06
C SER A 68 5.98 1.42 1.70
N LEU A 69 6.49 0.73 0.68
CA LEU A 69 5.99 -0.56 0.22
C LEU A 69 6.90 -1.68 0.73
N THR A 70 6.32 -2.68 1.39
CA THR A 70 7.04 -3.91 1.76
C THR A 70 6.31 -5.14 1.24
N ASN A 71 7.09 -6.08 0.71
CA ASN A 71 6.63 -7.42 0.34
C ASN A 71 7.03 -8.49 1.38
N ARG A 72 7.65 -8.07 2.50
CA ARG A 72 8.05 -8.94 3.62
C ARG A 72 7.12 -8.70 4.80
N LEU A 73 5.94 -9.31 4.78
CA LEU A 73 5.23 -9.66 6.01
C LEU A 73 5.53 -11.13 6.27
N ARG A 74 6.62 -11.39 7.01
CA ARG A 74 6.83 -12.67 7.67
C ARG A 74 6.29 -12.57 9.08
#